data_AF-A0A9W7I4P1-F1
#
_entry.id   AF-A0A9W7I4P1-F1
#
_cell.length_a   1.000
_cell.length_b   1.000
_cell.length_c   1.000
_cell.angle_alpha   90.00
_cell.angle_beta   90.00
_cell.angle_gamma   90.00
#
_symmetry.space_group_name_H-M   'P 1'
#
loop_
_entity.id
_entity.type
_entity.pdbx_description
1 polymer ?
#
loop_
_entity_poly.entity_id
_entity_poly.type
_entity_poly.pdbx_seq_one_letter_code
_entity_poly.pdbx_strand_id
1 'polypeptide(L)'
;MAYSYSNSNSNPNPSSSSNQLLANPVSIIGPHFCAPHHVDLPIIRNVVSMTEGNFVVVDINDNILFKVKEKFPSLHHRRILLDGAGNPIVTLKRKMVSAHDKWQVFKGESTDASDLLFSARRSSMFQLKTKLDVFLANNTKEEVCDFKVKGSWSERSCVVYAGV
;
A
#
# COMPACT_ATOMS: atom_id res chain seq x y z
N MET A 1 62.50 9.99 -19.25
CA MET A 1 61.22 9.35 -19.60
C MET A 1 60.20 9.90 -18.61
N ALA A 2 59.49 11.01 -18.85
CA ALA A 2 58.36 11.22 -19.79
C ALA A 2 57.28 10.12 -19.59
N TYR A 3 56.01 10.36 -19.26
CA TYR A 3 55.12 11.49 -19.58
C TYR A 3 54.04 11.73 -18.49
N SER A 4 53.60 12.97 -18.38
CA SER A 4 52.34 13.43 -17.78
C SER A 4 51.14 13.02 -18.64
N TYR A 5 50.01 12.62 -18.02
CA TYR A 5 48.72 12.50 -18.72
C TYR A 5 47.64 13.39 -18.11
N SER A 6 46.96 14.01 -19.07
CA SER A 6 45.94 15.06 -19.11
C SER A 6 44.64 14.80 -18.36
N ASN A 7 44.08 15.91 -17.86
CA ASN A 7 42.68 16.10 -17.51
C ASN A 7 41.79 16.14 -18.77
N SER A 8 40.67 15.41 -18.75
CA SER A 8 39.53 15.66 -19.64
C SER A 8 38.25 15.43 -18.85
N ASN A 9 37.62 16.54 -18.45
CA ASN A 9 36.32 16.56 -17.81
C ASN A 9 35.26 16.75 -18.90
N SER A 10 34.34 15.80 -19.06
CA SER A 10 33.07 16.02 -19.77
C SER A 10 31.99 15.10 -19.25
N ASN A 11 31.23 15.62 -18.27
CA ASN A 11 29.85 15.37 -17.88
C ASN A 11 29.26 13.93 -17.93
N PRO A 12 28.74 13.39 -16.81
CA PRO A 12 27.79 12.28 -16.87
C PRO A 12 26.44 12.80 -17.37
N ASN A 13 25.98 12.22 -18.47
CA ASN A 13 24.67 12.48 -19.08
C ASN A 13 23.55 12.10 -18.08
N PRO A 14 22.55 12.96 -17.80
CA PRO A 14 21.46 12.63 -16.90
C PRO A 14 20.38 11.81 -17.62
N SER A 15 19.94 10.74 -16.94
CA SER A 15 18.61 10.12 -17.02
C SER A 15 18.10 9.68 -18.41
N SER A 16 18.33 8.42 -18.75
CA SER A 16 17.33 7.64 -19.49
C SER A 16 16.56 6.79 -18.47
N SER A 17 15.43 7.31 -17.98
CA SER A 17 14.43 6.56 -17.23
C SER A 17 13.95 5.40 -18.09
N SER A 18 14.45 4.20 -17.79
CA SER A 18 13.90 2.98 -18.35
C SER A 18 12.47 2.84 -17.84
N ASN A 19 11.50 3.03 -18.73
CA ASN A 19 10.15 2.51 -18.56
C ASN A 19 10.26 0.98 -18.51
N GLN A 20 10.57 0.43 -17.34
CA GLN A 20 10.51 -1.00 -17.12
C GLN A 20 9.03 -1.38 -17.02
N LEU A 21 8.50 -1.91 -18.13
CA LEU A 21 7.26 -2.66 -18.13
C LEU A 21 7.40 -3.80 -17.12
N LEU A 22 6.65 -3.73 -16.03
CA LEU A 22 6.63 -4.77 -15.02
C LEU A 22 6.00 -6.03 -15.67
N ALA A 23 6.83 -7.00 -16.03
CA ALA A 23 6.37 -8.26 -16.59
C ALA A 23 5.48 -8.99 -15.56
N ASN A 24 4.20 -9.15 -15.90
CA ASN A 24 3.14 -9.79 -15.11
C ASN A 24 2.86 -9.12 -13.75
N PRO A 25 2.06 -8.04 -13.71
CA PRO A 25 1.66 -7.44 -12.45
C PRO A 25 0.84 -8.44 -11.62
N VAL A 26 1.25 -8.67 -10.37
CA VAL A 26 0.46 -9.47 -9.41
C VAL A 26 -0.78 -8.66 -9.05
N SER A 27 -1.92 -9.05 -9.63
CA SER A 27 -3.19 -8.41 -9.37
C SER A 27 -3.89 -9.03 -8.16
N ILE A 28 -3.99 -8.26 -7.06
CA ILE A 28 -4.60 -8.74 -5.81
C ILE A 28 -6.09 -8.36 -5.73
N ILE A 29 -6.42 -7.10 -6.01
CA ILE A 29 -7.80 -6.59 -5.95
C ILE A 29 -8.50 -6.71 -7.30
N GLY A 30 -7.81 -6.35 -8.38
CA GLY A 30 -8.31 -6.42 -9.75
C GLY A 30 -7.35 -5.80 -10.75
N PRO A 31 -7.31 -6.28 -12.00
CA PRO A 31 -6.29 -5.90 -12.98
C PRO A 31 -6.40 -4.44 -13.43
N HIS A 32 -7.58 -3.84 -13.30
CA HIS A 32 -7.81 -2.42 -13.59
C HIS A 32 -7.14 -1.46 -12.58
N PHE A 33 -6.65 -1.97 -11.43
CA PHE A 33 -5.83 -1.21 -10.50
C PHE A 33 -4.32 -1.34 -10.79
N CYS A 34 -3.94 -2.03 -11.86
CA CYS A 34 -2.55 -2.17 -12.28
C CYS A 34 -2.26 -1.20 -13.44
N ALA A 35 -1.52 -0.13 -13.17
CA ALA A 35 -1.02 0.76 -14.22
C ALA A 35 0.28 0.21 -14.84
N PRO A 36 0.53 0.42 -16.14
CA PRO A 36 1.77 -0.01 -16.80
C PRO A 36 2.98 0.88 -16.45
N HIS A 37 2.78 1.92 -15.65
CA HIS A 37 3.77 2.91 -15.25
C HIS A 37 3.60 3.26 -13.76
N HIS A 38 4.58 3.96 -13.19
CA HIS A 38 4.53 4.46 -11.83
C HIS A 38 3.41 5.48 -11.65
N VAL A 39 2.63 5.32 -10.58
CA VAL A 39 1.53 6.23 -10.21
C VAL A 39 1.83 6.82 -8.84
N ASP A 40 1.90 8.15 -8.78
CA ASP A 40 1.97 8.87 -7.52
C ASP A 40 0.57 9.07 -6.95
N LEU A 41 0.39 8.71 -5.67
CA LEU A 41 -0.90 8.73 -4.98
C LEU A 41 -0.86 9.66 -3.76
N PRO A 42 -1.03 10.98 -3.95
CA PRO A 42 -1.17 11.92 -2.85
C PRO A 42 -2.35 11.58 -1.92
N ILE A 43 -2.10 11.64 -0.61
CA ILE A 43 -3.12 11.47 0.42
C ILE A 43 -3.48 12.84 0.98
N ILE A 44 -4.72 13.28 0.78
CA ILE A 44 -5.22 14.54 1.33
C ILE A 44 -6.00 14.25 2.61
N ARG A 45 -5.53 14.84 3.71
CA ARG A 45 -6.18 14.80 5.03
C ARG A 45 -6.57 16.22 5.41
N ASN A 46 -7.83 16.57 5.18
CA ASN A 46 -8.35 17.87 5.62
C ASN A 46 -8.68 17.81 7.12
N VAL A 47 -8.52 18.94 7.84
CA VAL A 47 -8.70 19.02 9.31
C VAL A 47 -10.10 18.55 9.75
N VAL A 48 -11.13 18.78 8.93
CA VAL A 48 -12.51 18.30 9.17
C VAL A 48 -12.66 16.78 8.97
N SER A 49 -11.85 16.17 8.12
CA SER A 49 -11.84 14.71 7.89
C SER A 49 -11.00 13.94 8.94
N MET A 50 -10.19 14.65 9.75
CA MET A 50 -9.32 14.04 10.75
C MET A 50 -10.06 13.44 11.95
N THR A 51 -11.32 13.81 12.21
CA THR A 51 -12.03 13.38 13.42
C THR A 51 -12.42 11.90 13.42
N GLU A 52 -12.37 11.20 12.28
CA GLU A 52 -12.97 9.86 12.17
C GLU A 52 -12.19 8.91 11.24
N GLY A 53 -10.92 9.24 10.94
CA GLY A 53 -10.10 8.41 10.06
C GLY A 53 -10.56 8.35 8.61
N ASN A 54 -11.45 9.24 8.19
CA ASN A 54 -11.90 9.43 6.81
C ASN A 54 -10.87 10.24 6.04
N PHE A 55 -10.56 9.87 4.79
CA PHE A 55 -9.68 10.66 3.93
C PHE A 55 -9.89 10.29 2.47
N VAL A 56 -9.33 11.11 1.57
CA VAL A 56 -9.36 10.85 0.13
C VAL A 56 -7.94 10.70 -0.42
N VAL A 57 -7.82 9.90 -1.46
CA VAL A 57 -6.61 9.74 -2.27
C VAL A 57 -6.92 10.34 -3.63
N VAL A 58 -6.05 11.23 -4.10
CA VAL A 58 -6.19 11.91 -5.38
C VAL A 58 -5.07 11.51 -6.33
N ASP A 59 -5.20 11.85 -7.61
CA ASP A 59 -4.07 11.85 -8.55
C ASP A 59 -3.32 13.19 -8.52
N ILE A 60 -2.30 13.34 -9.36
CA ILE A 60 -1.53 14.58 -9.49
C ILE A 60 -2.34 15.78 -10.06
N ASN A 61 -3.53 15.54 -10.58
CA ASN A 61 -4.44 16.54 -11.14
C ASN A 61 -5.63 16.82 -10.20
N ASP A 62 -5.54 16.41 -8.93
CA ASP A 62 -6.57 16.54 -7.90
C ASP A 62 -7.88 15.75 -8.16
N ASN A 63 -7.87 14.77 -9.08
CA ASN A 63 -9.02 13.89 -9.27
C ASN A 63 -9.10 12.87 -8.13
N ILE A 64 -10.27 12.70 -7.53
CA ILE A 64 -10.48 11.70 -6.46
C ILE A 64 -10.41 10.29 -7.06
N LEU A 65 -9.35 9.55 -6.70
CA LEU A 65 -9.18 8.14 -7.05
C LEU A 65 -9.91 7.25 -6.06
N PHE A 66 -9.73 7.53 -4.76
CA PHE A 66 -10.27 6.71 -3.69
C PHE A 66 -10.80 7.53 -2.53
N LYS A 67 -11.81 7.00 -1.85
CA LYS A 67 -12.32 7.52 -0.58
C LYS A 67 -12.21 6.43 0.47
N VAL A 68 -11.67 6.76 1.64
CA VAL A 68 -11.64 5.88 2.80
C VAL A 68 -12.65 6.38 3.81
N LYS A 69 -13.59 5.50 4.20
CA LYS A 69 -14.62 5.80 5.20
C LYS A 69 -14.63 4.78 6.33
N GLU A 70 -14.91 5.23 7.53
CA GLU A 70 -15.29 4.35 8.65
C GLU A 70 -16.75 3.90 8.51
N LYS A 71 -17.05 2.66 8.93
CA LYS A 71 -18.43 2.16 8.96
C LYS A 71 -19.10 2.57 10.28
N PHE A 72 -19.84 3.68 10.25
CA PHE A 72 -20.62 4.17 11.40
C PHE A 72 -21.83 3.28 11.74
N PRO A 73 -22.30 3.22 13.01
CA PRO A 73 -21.74 3.84 14.22
C PRO A 73 -21.08 2.87 15.23
N SER A 74 -21.03 1.56 14.99
CA SER A 74 -20.57 0.57 16.00
C SER A 74 -19.34 -0.27 15.61
N LEU A 75 -18.66 0.08 14.50
CA LEU A 75 -17.60 -0.74 13.93
C LEU A 75 -16.31 0.07 13.70
N HIS A 76 -15.76 0.69 14.75
CA HIS A 76 -14.43 1.35 14.78
C HIS A 76 -13.25 0.49 14.32
N HIS A 77 -13.54 -0.75 13.97
CA HIS A 77 -12.62 -1.76 13.49
C HIS A 77 -12.83 -2.07 12.01
N ARG A 78 -13.70 -1.33 11.31
CA ARG A 78 -13.99 -1.52 9.89
C ARG A 78 -13.85 -0.23 9.11
N ARG A 79 -13.15 -0.31 7.99
CA ARG A 79 -12.98 0.77 7.02
C ARG A 79 -13.34 0.24 5.65
N ILE A 80 -13.92 1.09 4.82
CA ILE A 80 -14.25 0.78 3.44
C ILE A 80 -13.42 1.70 2.54
N LEU A 81 -12.80 1.10 1.52
CA LEU A 81 -12.19 1.81 0.40
C LEU A 81 -13.22 1.86 -0.72
N LEU A 82 -13.56 3.07 -1.15
CA LEU A 82 -14.47 3.34 -2.26
C LEU A 82 -13.68 3.91 -3.44
N ASP A 83 -14.20 3.73 -4.65
CA ASP A 83 -13.74 4.46 -5.83
C ASP A 83 -14.18 5.95 -5.80
N GLY A 84 -13.78 6.72 -6.81
CA GLY A 84 -14.18 8.12 -6.96
C GLY A 84 -15.71 8.33 -7.05
N ALA A 85 -16.44 7.36 -7.58
CA ALA A 85 -17.91 7.37 -7.69
C ALA A 85 -18.61 6.97 -6.38
N GLY A 86 -17.89 6.40 -5.41
CA GLY A 86 -18.43 5.94 -4.14
C GLY A 86 -18.83 4.46 -4.13
N ASN A 87 -18.41 3.67 -5.12
CA ASN A 87 -18.65 2.22 -5.13
C ASN A 87 -17.62 1.51 -4.22
N PRO A 88 -18.02 0.50 -3.44
CA PRO A 88 -17.11 -0.26 -2.58
C PRO A 88 -16.12 -1.13 -3.36
N ILE A 89 -14.83 -0.94 -3.07
CA ILE A 89 -13.72 -1.73 -3.63
C ILE A 89 -13.34 -2.86 -2.66
N VAL A 90 -13.00 -2.50 -1.42
CA VAL A 90 -12.63 -3.45 -0.36
C VAL A 90 -13.06 -2.96 1.02
N THR A 91 -13.26 -3.93 1.91
CA THR A 91 -13.51 -3.70 3.34
C THR A 91 -12.32 -4.19 4.15
N LEU A 92 -11.73 -3.29 4.93
CA LEU A 92 -10.69 -3.59 5.91
C LEU A 92 -11.35 -3.81 7.27
N LYS A 93 -11.08 -4.94 7.92
CA LYS A 93 -11.61 -5.29 9.23
C LYS A 93 -10.48 -5.72 10.16
N ARG A 94 -10.36 -5.08 11.32
CA ARG A 94 -9.46 -5.52 12.38
C ARG A 94 -9.99 -6.82 12.97
N LYS A 95 -9.11 -7.82 13.09
CA LYS A 95 -9.42 -9.06 13.81
C LYS A 95 -9.29 -8.79 15.30
N MET A 96 -10.43 -8.66 15.98
CA MET A 96 -10.48 -8.49 17.43
C MET A 96 -9.82 -9.68 18.12
N VAL A 97 -8.99 -9.40 19.13
CA VAL A 97 -8.20 -10.41 19.87
C VAL A 97 -7.19 -11.15 18.98
N SER A 98 -6.33 -10.40 18.29
CA SER A 98 -5.15 -10.96 17.61
C SER A 98 -3.87 -10.43 18.22
N ALA A 99 -2.90 -11.32 18.45
CA ALA A 99 -1.52 -10.88 18.60
C ALA A 99 -1.12 -10.13 17.30
N HIS A 100 -0.41 -9.02 17.43
CA HIS A 100 0.15 -8.24 16.31
C HIS A 100 -0.82 -7.39 15.47
N ASP A 101 -1.98 -6.99 16.01
CA ASP A 101 -2.88 -6.03 15.35
C ASP A 101 -3.28 -6.46 13.92
N LYS A 102 -3.75 -7.70 13.75
CA LYS A 102 -4.09 -8.25 12.43
C LYS A 102 -5.30 -7.56 11.83
N TRP A 103 -5.17 -7.17 10.57
CA TRP A 103 -6.24 -6.67 9.70
C TRP A 103 -6.51 -7.67 8.59
N GLN A 104 -7.78 -7.81 8.21
CA GLN A 104 -8.24 -8.60 7.09
C GLN A 104 -8.86 -7.68 6.05
N VAL A 105 -8.63 -7.98 4.77
CA VAL A 105 -9.15 -7.19 3.65
C VAL A 105 -10.03 -8.08 2.80
N PHE A 106 -11.27 -7.66 2.60
CA PHE A 106 -12.31 -8.40 1.90
C PHE A 106 -12.76 -7.65 0.65
N LYS A 107 -13.23 -8.39 -0.35
CA LYS A 107 -13.79 -7.83 -1.59
C LYS A 107 -15.10 -7.07 -1.31
N GLY A 108 -15.24 -5.88 -1.91
CA GLY A 108 -16.45 -5.06 -1.79
C GLY A 108 -16.79 -4.70 -0.34
N GLU A 109 -18.07 -4.80 0.03
CA GLU A 109 -18.56 -4.58 1.41
C GLU A 109 -18.57 -5.84 2.28
N SER A 110 -18.09 -6.97 1.74
CA SER A 110 -18.15 -8.27 2.41
C SER A 110 -17.25 -8.32 3.65
N THR A 111 -17.59 -9.24 4.55
CA THR A 111 -16.67 -9.71 5.60
C THR A 111 -16.64 -11.24 5.69
N ASP A 112 -17.08 -11.91 4.62
CA ASP A 112 -17.18 -13.36 4.54
C ASP A 112 -15.83 -13.97 4.18
N ALA A 113 -15.56 -15.17 4.69
CA ALA A 113 -14.26 -15.82 4.50
C ALA A 113 -13.95 -16.09 3.01
N SER A 114 -14.98 -16.35 2.18
CA SER A 114 -14.86 -16.55 0.74
C SER A 114 -14.41 -15.29 -0.01
N ASP A 115 -14.63 -14.11 0.56
CA ASP A 115 -14.27 -12.82 -0.04
C ASP A 115 -12.97 -12.26 0.53
N LEU A 116 -12.27 -13.02 1.40
CA LEU A 116 -10.97 -12.62 1.92
C LEU A 116 -9.96 -12.52 0.76
N LEU A 117 -9.29 -11.38 0.63
CA LEU A 117 -8.23 -11.17 -0.36
C LEU A 117 -6.86 -11.37 0.25
N PHE A 118 -6.63 -10.75 1.41
CA PHE A 118 -5.38 -10.88 2.16
C PHE A 118 -5.57 -10.46 3.61
N SER A 119 -4.57 -10.74 4.43
CA SER A 119 -4.44 -10.21 5.77
C SER A 119 -3.08 -9.52 5.95
N ALA A 120 -3.03 -8.53 6.83
CA ALA A 120 -1.81 -7.83 7.19
C ALA A 120 -1.69 -7.76 8.71
N ARG A 121 -0.51 -8.05 9.26
CA ARG A 121 -0.23 -7.94 10.70
C ARG A 121 1.10 -7.26 10.94
N ARG A 122 1.32 -6.73 12.14
CA ARG A 122 2.65 -6.29 12.55
C ARG A 122 3.61 -7.47 12.56
N SER A 123 4.83 -7.29 12.07
CA SER A 123 5.83 -8.36 12.12
C SER A 123 6.33 -8.65 13.55
N SER A 124 6.14 -7.70 14.47
CA SER A 124 6.52 -7.84 15.89
C SER A 124 5.63 -6.97 16.78
N MET A 125 5.40 -7.42 18.03
CA MET A 125 4.75 -6.63 19.08
C MET A 125 5.56 -5.40 19.50
N PHE A 126 6.89 -5.47 19.33
CA PHE A 126 7.82 -4.40 19.66
C PHE A 126 8.59 -4.01 18.40
N GLN A 127 8.26 -2.84 17.85
CA GLN A 127 8.95 -2.28 16.69
C GLN A 127 8.97 -0.74 16.79
N LEU A 128 10.14 -0.14 16.58
CA LEU A 128 10.31 1.32 16.48
C LEU A 128 9.85 1.87 15.12
N LYS A 129 9.97 1.04 14.08
CA LYS A 129 9.62 1.38 12.69
C LYS A 129 8.43 0.56 12.21
N THR A 130 7.71 1.06 11.21
CA THR A 130 6.60 0.35 10.58
C THR A 130 7.13 -0.90 9.88
N LYS A 131 6.73 -2.07 10.38
CA LYS A 131 7.00 -3.37 9.75
C LYS A 131 5.73 -4.21 9.76
N LEU A 132 5.25 -4.56 8.58
CA LEU A 132 4.04 -5.36 8.39
C LEU A 132 4.34 -6.57 7.50
N ASP A 133 3.77 -7.71 7.86
CA ASP A 133 3.74 -8.91 7.03
C ASP A 133 2.33 -9.05 6.44
N VAL A 134 2.27 -9.29 5.13
CA VAL A 134 1.03 -9.46 4.37
C VAL A 134 0.96 -10.88 3.84
N PHE A 135 -0.19 -11.52 4.01
CA PHE A 135 -0.46 -12.89 3.59
C PHE A 135 -1.69 -12.91 2.71
N LEU A 136 -1.57 -13.41 1.48
CA LEU A 136 -2.70 -13.60 0.58
C LEU A 136 -3.65 -14.68 1.12
N ALA A 137 -4.91 -14.64 0.74
CA ALA A 137 -5.93 -15.54 1.28
C ALA A 137 -5.64 -17.04 1.06
N ASN A 138 -4.90 -17.38 0.00
CA ASN A 138 -4.46 -18.75 -0.28
C ASN A 138 -3.26 -19.20 0.57
N ASN A 139 -2.56 -18.27 1.23
CA ASN A 139 -1.45 -18.55 2.13
C ASN A 139 -1.96 -18.84 3.55
N THR A 140 -2.54 -20.01 3.74
CA THR A 140 -3.19 -20.40 5.00
C THR A 140 -2.21 -20.73 6.13
N LYS A 141 -0.95 -21.05 5.80
CA LYS A 141 0.09 -21.37 6.79
C LYS A 141 0.67 -20.13 7.48
N GLU A 142 0.74 -19.00 6.76
CA GLU A 142 1.28 -17.72 7.26
C GLU A 142 2.71 -17.82 7.84
N GLU A 143 3.53 -18.75 7.32
CA GLU A 143 4.94 -18.93 7.72
C GLU A 143 5.86 -17.96 6.98
N VAL A 144 5.64 -17.79 5.67
CA VAL A 144 6.34 -16.83 4.80
C VAL A 144 5.32 -15.83 4.28
N CYS A 145 5.61 -14.54 4.40
CA CYS A 145 4.72 -13.48 3.94
C CYS A 145 4.82 -13.29 2.42
N ASP A 146 3.70 -13.04 1.75
CA ASP A 146 3.65 -12.74 0.31
C ASP A 146 4.11 -11.32 0.00
N PHE A 147 3.91 -10.39 0.95
CA PHE A 147 4.48 -9.04 0.88
C PHE A 147 4.94 -8.57 2.26
N LYS A 148 5.88 -7.62 2.25
CA LYS A 148 6.41 -7.00 3.45
C LYS A 148 6.42 -5.49 3.30
N VAL A 149 5.92 -4.78 4.29
CA VAL A 149 6.03 -3.31 4.36
C VAL A 149 7.13 -2.97 5.36
N LYS A 150 8.08 -2.11 4.97
CA LYS A 150 9.13 -1.61 5.88
C LYS A 150 9.25 -0.09 5.74
N GLY A 151 9.68 0.59 6.79
CA GLY A 151 10.01 2.01 6.77
C GLY A 151 9.43 2.74 7.97
N SER A 152 9.30 4.05 7.86
CA SER A 152 8.66 4.87 8.88
C SER A 152 7.49 5.64 8.29
N TRP A 153 6.31 5.47 8.88
CA TRP A 153 5.12 6.22 8.49
C TRP A 153 5.30 7.73 8.67
N SER A 154 5.92 8.17 9.77
CA SER A 154 6.13 9.60 10.06
C SER A 154 7.17 10.23 9.14
N GLU A 155 8.21 9.48 8.76
CA GLU A 155 9.25 9.93 7.82
C GLU A 155 8.84 9.74 6.35
N ARG A 156 7.62 9.23 6.09
CA ARG A 156 7.12 8.93 4.73
C ARG A 156 8.06 8.02 3.92
N SER A 157 8.71 7.07 4.59
CA SER A 157 9.72 6.19 4.02
C SER A 157 9.26 4.73 3.90
N CYS A 158 7.95 4.50 3.97
CA CYS A 158 7.36 3.16 3.82
C CYS A 158 7.51 2.65 2.38
N VAL A 159 8.00 1.42 2.24
CA VAL A 159 8.15 0.70 0.98
C VAL A 159 7.52 -0.69 1.12
N VAL A 160 6.82 -1.13 0.07
CA VAL A 160 6.24 -2.47 -0.05
C VAL A 160 7.17 -3.35 -0.89
N TYR A 161 7.48 -4.53 -0.40
CA TYR A 161 8.34 -5.52 -1.04
C TYR A 161 7.53 -6.80 -1.28
N ALA A 162 7.82 -7.51 -2.37
CA ALA A 162 7.40 -8.90 -2.51
C ALA A 162 8.07 -9.77 -1.42
N GLY A 163 7.36 -10.81 -1.01
CA GLY A 163 7.84 -11.84 -0.11
C GLY A 163 9.04 -12.58 -0.68
N VAL A 164 9.97 -12.95 0.21
CA VAL A 164 11.11 -13.84 -0.04
C VAL A 164 11.05 -14.99 0.96
#